data_AF-A0A0H4HXZ7-F1
#
_entry.id   AF-A0A0H4HXZ7-F1
#
_cell.length_a   1.000
_cell.length_b   1.000
_cell.length_c   1.000
_cell.angle_alpha   90.00
_cell.angle_beta   90.00
_cell.angle_gamma   90.00
#
_symmetry.space_group_name_H-M   'P 1'
#
loop_
_entity.id
_entity.type
_entity.pdbx_description
1 polymer ?
#
loop_
_entity_poly.entity_id
_entity_poly.type
_entity_poly.pdbx_seq_one_letter_code
_entity_poly.pdbx_strand_id
1 'polypeptide(L)'
;MKKTLIASAIAAISFSGTALAMENASDLAARMDSMPTVYGNIQYVLKNVDVEGAGSSIEHADNGSTLGVKHEHKIAPGLTGFFKLELDGFGADEKGSQGSKIDEAYIGVKSDSFGQILVGSDDGVYERAVVKIGNFHEVGSDIFNAGTTGEGDQIQYQSPSFGGLVLGAGVQINGDGESAGASKSYPYQLSATYAVDALSLAVAMDSNESAVGSNENTYGLLATYNMGDLSVSGEYQTRSDDKDIFGVIGVYTMGANQFSLSYQVQDVDATDDKNDTIVLQALHNVSDNLYVYAEGYFSTADGATFYADPDGTSAAGDEQTIAGVGAVYYF
;
A
#
# COMPACT_ATOMS: atom_id res chain seq x y z
N MET A 1 -5.55 24.71 -35.11
CA MET A 1 -4.07 24.60 -35.02
C MET A 1 -3.73 23.12 -34.87
N LYS A 2 -2.83 22.60 -35.71
CA LYS A 2 -2.41 21.20 -35.77
C LYS A 2 -1.10 21.01 -34.97
N LYS A 3 -0.93 19.77 -34.47
CA LYS A 3 0.28 19.12 -33.88
C LYS A 3 0.51 19.51 -32.41
N THR A 4 0.73 18.55 -31.51
CA THR A 4 1.88 17.62 -31.54
C THR A 4 1.52 16.22 -31.02
N LEU A 5 1.70 15.20 -31.88
CA LEU A 5 1.89 13.81 -31.47
C LEU A 5 3.31 13.72 -30.89
N ILE A 6 3.44 13.37 -29.61
CA ILE A 6 4.71 12.89 -29.07
C ILE A 6 4.65 11.36 -29.15
N ALA A 7 5.32 10.85 -30.17
CA ALA A 7 5.66 9.45 -30.29
C ALA A 7 6.75 9.15 -29.26
N SER A 8 6.40 8.49 -28.17
CA SER A 8 7.38 7.75 -27.37
C SER A 8 7.60 6.41 -28.04
N ALA A 9 8.73 6.31 -28.74
CA ALA A 9 9.24 5.05 -29.25
C ALA A 9 9.68 4.18 -28.06
N ILE A 10 8.78 3.31 -27.59
CA ILE A 10 9.17 2.19 -26.72
C ILE A 10 9.79 1.13 -27.61
N ALA A 11 11.00 0.72 -27.25
CA ALA A 11 11.77 -0.30 -27.94
C ALA A 11 10.93 -1.57 -28.09
N ALA A 12 10.64 -1.94 -29.35
CA ALA A 12 10.15 -3.27 -29.69
C ALA A 12 11.25 -4.29 -29.39
N ILE A 13 11.25 -4.83 -28.17
CA ILE A 13 11.96 -6.07 -27.89
C ILE A 13 11.16 -7.20 -28.54
N SER A 14 11.83 -7.85 -29.47
CA SER A 14 11.34 -8.88 -30.38
C SER A 14 10.66 -10.04 -29.65
N PHE A 15 9.33 -10.15 -29.78
CA PHE A 15 8.71 -11.47 -29.85
C PHE A 15 8.78 -11.94 -31.30
N SER A 16 9.53 -13.01 -31.48
CA SER A 16 9.83 -13.68 -32.75
C SER A 16 8.58 -13.99 -33.57
N GLY A 17 8.52 -13.46 -34.80
CA GLY A 17 7.54 -13.90 -35.80
C GLY A 17 7.18 -12.85 -36.86
N THR A 18 8.13 -12.58 -37.77
CA THR A 18 7.95 -12.10 -39.17
C THR A 18 6.93 -11.00 -39.51
N ALA A 19 7.44 -10.01 -40.26
CA ALA A 19 6.76 -9.06 -41.16
C ALA A 19 6.37 -7.69 -40.57
N LEU A 20 7.33 -6.76 -40.62
CA LEU A 20 7.05 -5.32 -40.67
C LEU A 20 6.49 -4.98 -42.06
N ALA A 21 5.17 -4.97 -42.21
CA ALA A 21 4.51 -4.54 -43.44
C ALA A 21 3.27 -3.70 -43.13
N MET A 22 3.39 -2.39 -43.34
CA MET A 22 2.31 -1.41 -43.60
C MET A 22 0.99 -1.67 -42.84
N GLU A 23 0.99 -1.48 -41.53
CA GLU A 23 -0.22 -1.63 -40.70
C GLU A 23 -1.08 -0.36 -40.73
N ASN A 24 -2.40 -0.53 -40.84
CA ASN A 24 -3.36 0.58 -40.72
C ASN A 24 -3.46 1.03 -39.26
N ALA A 25 -3.82 2.28 -39.01
CA ALA A 25 -3.86 2.86 -37.66
C ALA A 25 -4.71 2.07 -36.64
N SER A 26 -5.71 1.32 -37.09
CA SER A 26 -6.53 0.42 -36.26
C SER A 26 -5.76 -0.78 -35.74
N ASP A 27 -4.90 -1.38 -36.58
CA ASP A 27 -4.09 -2.55 -36.20
C ASP A 27 -2.97 -2.11 -35.28
N LEU A 28 -2.38 -0.94 -35.53
CA LEU A 28 -1.41 -0.34 -34.62
C LEU A 28 -2.03 0.02 -33.26
N ALA A 29 -3.24 0.59 -33.23
CA ALA A 29 -3.95 0.90 -32.00
C ALA A 29 -4.28 -0.38 -31.21
N ALA A 30 -4.81 -1.41 -31.88
CA ALA A 30 -5.08 -2.70 -31.23
C ALA A 30 -3.82 -3.37 -30.68
N ARG A 31 -2.67 -3.21 -31.36
CA ARG A 31 -1.39 -3.72 -30.86
C ARG A 31 -0.89 -2.91 -29.67
N MET A 32 -1.03 -1.58 -29.69
CA MET A 32 -0.68 -0.71 -28.57
C MET A 32 -1.54 -1.01 -27.33
N ASP A 33 -2.84 -1.22 -27.50
CA ASP A 33 -3.75 -1.62 -26.41
C ASP A 33 -3.42 -3.00 -25.84
N SER A 34 -2.70 -3.84 -26.59
CA SER A 34 -2.20 -5.16 -26.15
C SER A 34 -0.76 -5.12 -25.62
N MET A 35 -0.13 -3.95 -25.51
CA MET A 35 1.20 -3.83 -24.93
C MET A 35 1.11 -3.71 -23.40
N PRO A 36 2.06 -4.28 -22.65
CA PRO A 36 2.23 -3.96 -21.25
C PRO A 36 2.40 -2.45 -21.04
N THR A 37 1.81 -1.95 -19.97
CA THR A 37 1.92 -0.56 -19.52
C THR A 37 3.04 -0.47 -18.49
N VAL A 38 4.04 0.38 -18.75
CA VAL A 38 4.99 0.81 -17.72
C VAL A 38 4.32 1.89 -16.89
N TYR A 39 4.46 1.82 -15.58
CA TYR A 39 3.95 2.83 -14.66
C TYR A 39 4.91 2.96 -13.47
N GLY A 40 4.67 3.93 -12.61
CA GLY A 40 5.38 4.06 -11.35
C GLY A 40 5.32 5.48 -10.83
N ASN A 41 6.22 5.79 -9.90
CA ASN A 41 6.37 7.13 -9.38
C ASN A 41 7.82 7.43 -8.99
N ILE A 42 8.12 8.73 -8.91
CA ILE A 42 9.27 9.22 -8.15
C ILE A 42 8.72 10.09 -7.03
N GLN A 43 9.05 9.74 -5.79
CA GLN A 43 8.61 10.44 -4.59
C GLN A 43 9.78 10.86 -3.73
N TYR A 44 9.84 12.15 -3.43
CA TYR A 44 10.85 12.73 -2.56
C TYR A 44 10.21 13.44 -1.38
N VAL A 45 10.91 13.41 -0.26
CA VAL A 45 10.57 14.16 0.94
C VAL A 45 11.80 14.87 1.49
N LEU A 46 11.63 16.12 1.92
CA LEU A 46 12.53 16.74 2.89
C LEU A 46 11.86 16.62 4.26
N LYS A 47 12.41 15.75 5.12
CA LYS A 47 11.87 15.47 6.45
C LYS A 47 12.83 15.95 7.54
N ASN A 48 12.28 16.49 8.61
CA ASN A 48 12.95 16.68 9.89
C ASN A 48 12.31 15.73 10.90
N VAL A 49 13.15 14.96 11.59
CA VAL A 49 12.74 14.06 12.67
C VAL A 49 13.43 14.52 13.94
N ASP A 50 12.67 14.73 15.01
CA ASP A 50 13.19 15.04 16.34
C ASP A 50 12.64 14.02 17.33
N VAL A 51 13.54 13.36 18.06
CA VAL A 51 13.18 12.37 19.09
C VAL A 51 13.75 12.84 20.42
N GLU A 52 12.89 12.96 21.43
CA GLU A 52 13.31 13.42 22.74
C GLU A 52 14.43 12.54 23.30
N GLY A 53 15.51 13.17 23.77
CA GLY A 53 16.68 12.47 24.30
C GLY A 53 17.64 11.88 23.26
N ALA A 54 17.23 11.79 21.98
CA ALA A 54 18.06 11.28 20.88
C ALA A 54 18.48 12.37 19.86
N GLY A 55 17.79 13.51 19.86
CA GLY A 55 18.11 14.69 19.05
C GLY A 55 17.39 14.73 17.70
N SER A 56 17.78 15.70 16.87
CA SER A 56 17.10 16.00 15.61
C SER A 56 17.95 15.72 14.37
N SER A 57 17.35 15.17 13.31
CA SER A 57 17.93 14.99 11.98
C SER A 57 17.12 15.75 10.92
N ILE A 58 17.77 16.10 9.80
CA ILE A 58 17.09 16.58 8.59
C ILE A 58 17.65 15.83 7.40
N GLU A 59 16.77 15.40 6.51
CA GLU A 59 17.15 14.56 5.38
C GLU A 59 16.27 14.86 4.16
N HIS A 60 16.88 14.75 2.98
CA HIS A 60 16.19 14.60 1.71
C HIS A 60 16.24 13.12 1.31
N ALA A 61 15.10 12.46 1.25
CA ALA A 61 15.00 11.01 1.07
C ALA A 61 14.09 10.64 -0.10
N ASP A 62 14.35 9.47 -0.70
CA ASP A 62 13.36 8.74 -1.48
C ASP A 62 12.29 8.20 -0.54
N ASN A 63 11.03 8.53 -0.80
CA ASN A 63 9.94 8.23 0.10
C ASN A 63 9.16 6.97 -0.28
N GLY A 64 9.68 6.14 -1.20
CA GLY A 64 9.00 4.94 -1.71
C GLY A 64 8.77 4.96 -3.23
N SER A 65 9.75 5.44 -3.99
CA SER A 65 9.67 5.46 -5.45
C SER A 65 9.50 4.06 -6.02
N THR A 66 8.60 3.90 -6.98
CA THR A 66 8.35 2.61 -7.63
C THR A 66 8.48 2.65 -9.15
N LEU A 67 8.79 1.49 -9.73
CA LEU A 67 8.81 1.25 -11.16
C LEU A 67 8.16 -0.09 -11.46
N GLY A 68 7.07 -0.08 -12.22
CA GLY A 68 6.29 -1.26 -12.51
C GLY A 68 5.92 -1.45 -13.97
N VAL A 69 5.52 -2.69 -14.28
CA VAL A 69 4.92 -3.09 -15.55
C VAL A 69 3.69 -3.93 -15.25
N LYS A 70 2.57 -3.55 -15.88
CA LYS A 70 1.31 -4.30 -15.79
C LYS A 70 0.74 -4.58 -17.17
N HIS A 71 -0.04 -5.65 -17.29
CA HIS A 71 -0.72 -5.99 -18.53
C HIS A 71 -1.98 -6.79 -18.23
N GLU A 72 -2.99 -6.62 -19.07
CA GLU A 72 -4.17 -7.46 -19.08
C GLU A 72 -4.56 -7.81 -20.50
N HIS A 73 -5.07 -9.01 -20.70
CA HIS A 73 -5.57 -9.44 -22.00
C HIS A 73 -6.76 -10.39 -21.84
N LYS A 74 -7.64 -10.35 -22.82
CA LYS A 74 -8.78 -11.27 -22.89
C LYS A 74 -8.29 -12.67 -23.28
N ILE A 75 -8.56 -13.65 -22.42
CA ILE A 75 -8.31 -15.08 -22.70
C ILE A 75 -9.50 -15.67 -23.46
N ALA A 76 -10.71 -15.38 -22.99
CA ALA A 76 -11.97 -15.83 -23.59
C ALA A 76 -13.09 -14.81 -23.29
N PRO A 77 -14.29 -14.89 -23.92
CA PRO A 77 -15.43 -14.06 -23.52
C PRO A 77 -15.71 -14.16 -22.01
N GLY A 78 -15.62 -13.03 -21.29
CA GLY A 78 -15.84 -12.97 -19.85
C GLY A 78 -14.66 -13.45 -18.99
N LEU A 79 -13.47 -13.71 -19.57
CA LEU A 79 -12.27 -14.12 -18.85
C LEU A 79 -11.05 -13.31 -19.30
N THR A 80 -10.44 -12.60 -18.36
CA THR A 80 -9.25 -11.77 -18.58
C THR A 80 -8.10 -12.30 -17.74
N GLY A 81 -6.92 -12.47 -18.34
CA GLY A 81 -5.67 -12.72 -17.62
C GLY A 81 -4.92 -11.42 -17.42
N PHE A 82 -4.21 -11.29 -16.30
CA PHE A 82 -3.40 -10.12 -15.99
C PHE A 82 -2.10 -10.50 -15.28
N PHE A 83 -1.13 -9.59 -15.30
CA PHE A 83 0.04 -9.63 -14.44
C PHE A 83 0.43 -8.22 -13.98
N LYS A 84 1.14 -8.15 -12.86
CA LYS A 84 1.83 -6.96 -12.35
C LYS A 84 3.22 -7.37 -11.87
N LEU A 85 4.21 -6.52 -12.13
CA LEU A 85 5.52 -6.54 -11.50
C LEU A 85 5.83 -5.10 -11.11
N GLU A 86 6.13 -4.86 -9.85
CA GLU A 86 6.51 -3.59 -9.29
C GLU A 86 7.83 -3.74 -8.54
N LEU A 87 8.74 -2.78 -8.76
CA LEU A 87 10.02 -2.70 -8.08
C LEU A 87 10.05 -1.42 -7.25
N ASP A 88 10.63 -1.52 -6.07
CA ASP A 88 10.82 -0.42 -5.12
C ASP A 88 12.26 -0.44 -4.55
N GLY A 89 12.52 0.42 -3.57
CA GLY A 89 13.74 0.38 -2.76
C GLY A 89 15.02 0.67 -3.54
N PHE A 90 14.92 1.26 -4.74
CA PHE A 90 16.07 1.65 -5.55
C PHE A 90 16.67 3.00 -5.16
N GLY A 91 16.14 3.68 -4.13
CA GLY A 91 16.75 4.86 -3.51
C GLY A 91 16.97 5.98 -4.52
N ALA A 92 15.88 6.54 -5.05
CA ALA A 92 15.90 7.52 -6.13
C ALA A 92 16.70 8.80 -5.80
N ASP A 93 16.89 9.10 -4.51
CA ASP A 93 17.59 10.28 -4.00
C ASP A 93 19.12 10.17 -4.06
N GLU A 94 19.69 8.94 -4.03
CA GLU A 94 21.14 8.71 -4.00
C GLU A 94 21.70 8.24 -5.35
N LYS A 95 22.77 8.91 -5.79
CA LYS A 95 23.46 8.54 -7.02
C LYS A 95 24.35 7.32 -6.78
N GLY A 96 23.91 6.19 -7.32
CA GLY A 96 24.62 4.92 -7.18
C GLY A 96 24.09 4.05 -6.04
N SER A 97 22.85 4.31 -5.62
CA SER A 97 22.03 3.36 -4.86
C SER A 97 22.14 1.95 -5.45
N GLN A 98 22.20 0.95 -4.57
CA GLN A 98 22.49 -0.43 -4.94
C GLN A 98 21.24 -1.29 -4.82
N GLY A 99 20.76 -1.77 -5.97
CA GLY A 99 19.70 -2.77 -6.04
C GLY A 99 18.29 -2.18 -6.19
N SER A 100 17.34 -3.10 -6.27
CA SER A 100 15.89 -2.86 -6.22
C SER A 100 15.27 -4.10 -5.59
N LYS A 101 14.20 -3.94 -4.84
CA LYS A 101 13.42 -5.07 -4.32
C LYS A 101 12.20 -5.28 -5.20
N ILE A 102 11.58 -6.45 -5.05
CA ILE A 102 10.25 -6.70 -5.61
C ILE A 102 9.28 -6.24 -4.54
N ASP A 103 8.43 -5.30 -4.91
CA ASP A 103 7.32 -4.84 -4.09
C ASP A 103 6.14 -5.79 -4.31
N GLU A 104 5.61 -5.79 -5.53
CA GLU A 104 4.57 -6.73 -5.96
C GLU A 104 4.99 -7.51 -7.19
N ALA A 105 4.64 -8.79 -7.24
CA ALA A 105 4.83 -9.61 -8.43
C ALA A 105 3.81 -10.73 -8.47
N TYR A 106 2.81 -10.61 -9.34
CA TYR A 106 1.74 -11.60 -9.42
C TYR A 106 1.17 -11.77 -10.83
N ILE A 107 0.56 -12.93 -11.03
CA ILE A 107 -0.28 -13.24 -12.19
C ILE A 107 -1.69 -13.57 -11.71
N GLY A 108 -2.69 -13.37 -12.56
CA GLY A 108 -4.04 -13.68 -12.17
C GLY A 108 -5.04 -13.76 -13.30
N VAL A 109 -6.26 -14.14 -12.94
CA VAL A 109 -7.43 -14.18 -13.82
C VAL A 109 -8.61 -13.50 -13.16
N LYS A 110 -9.41 -12.80 -13.96
CA LYS A 110 -10.63 -12.14 -13.50
C LYS A 110 -11.80 -12.34 -14.45
N SER A 111 -12.99 -12.35 -13.88
CA SER A 111 -14.28 -12.46 -14.56
C SER A 111 -15.36 -11.79 -13.73
N ASP A 112 -16.32 -11.14 -14.38
CA ASP A 112 -17.52 -10.60 -13.70
C ASP A 112 -18.34 -11.69 -12.98
N SER A 113 -18.17 -12.96 -13.37
CA SER A 113 -18.94 -14.08 -12.83
C SER A 113 -18.38 -14.66 -11.53
N PHE A 114 -17.05 -14.69 -11.38
CA PHE A 114 -16.39 -15.30 -10.22
C PHE A 114 -15.49 -14.33 -9.46
N GLY A 115 -15.19 -13.15 -9.99
CA GLY A 115 -14.31 -12.17 -9.37
C GLY A 115 -12.88 -12.30 -9.86
N GLN A 116 -11.90 -12.19 -8.96
CA GLN A 116 -10.48 -12.17 -9.26
C GLN A 116 -9.75 -13.22 -8.43
N ILE A 117 -8.81 -13.92 -9.07
CA ILE A 117 -7.81 -14.76 -8.41
C ILE A 117 -6.43 -14.25 -8.84
N LEU A 118 -5.52 -14.07 -7.89
CA LEU A 118 -4.11 -13.79 -8.14
C LEU A 118 -3.21 -14.77 -7.37
N VAL A 119 -2.01 -14.97 -7.90
CA VAL A 119 -0.96 -15.79 -7.30
C VAL A 119 0.37 -15.04 -7.44
N GLY A 120 1.09 -14.88 -6.33
CA GLY A 120 2.37 -14.18 -6.28
C GLY A 120 2.58 -13.43 -4.96
N SER A 121 3.29 -12.32 -5.03
CA SER A 121 3.53 -11.39 -3.92
C SER A 121 2.69 -10.13 -4.10
N ASP A 122 1.92 -9.76 -3.09
CA ASP A 122 0.97 -8.64 -3.07
C ASP A 122 0.49 -8.40 -1.63
N ASP A 123 -0.04 -7.22 -1.34
CA ASP A 123 -0.62 -6.88 -0.05
C ASP A 123 -1.69 -7.88 0.37
N GLY A 124 -1.77 -8.17 1.67
CA GLY A 124 -2.76 -9.08 2.21
C GLY A 124 -4.21 -8.59 2.05
N VAL A 125 -5.18 -9.51 1.99
CA VAL A 125 -6.61 -9.14 2.00
C VAL A 125 -7.05 -8.50 3.30
N TYR A 126 -6.32 -8.74 4.41
CA TYR A 126 -6.54 -8.06 5.68
C TYR A 126 -6.14 -6.59 5.57
N GLU A 127 -4.87 -6.34 5.22
CA GLU A 127 -4.30 -5.00 5.11
C GLU A 127 -5.16 -4.09 4.24
N ARG A 128 -5.44 -4.49 3.00
CA ARG A 128 -6.26 -3.71 2.06
C ARG A 128 -7.68 -3.43 2.54
N ALA A 129 -8.21 -4.26 3.44
CA ALA A 129 -9.57 -4.09 3.93
C ALA A 129 -9.66 -3.13 5.11
N VAL A 130 -8.69 -3.15 6.03
CA VAL A 130 -8.83 -2.49 7.34
C VAL A 130 -7.70 -1.56 7.74
N VAL A 131 -6.50 -1.67 7.16
CA VAL A 131 -5.34 -0.81 7.51
C VAL A 131 -5.39 0.44 6.65
N LYS A 132 -6.15 1.44 7.09
CA LYS A 132 -6.32 2.69 6.34
C LYS A 132 -5.37 3.76 6.84
N ILE A 133 -5.34 4.02 8.15
CA ILE A 133 -4.67 5.21 8.68
C ILE A 133 -3.14 5.06 8.61
N GLY A 134 -2.63 3.86 8.88
CA GLY A 134 -1.20 3.54 8.74
C GLY A 134 -0.66 3.74 7.33
N ASN A 135 -1.50 3.51 6.31
CA ASN A 135 -1.17 3.63 4.87
C ASN A 135 -1.62 4.96 4.24
N PHE A 136 -2.19 5.90 5.00
CA PHE A 136 -2.82 7.09 4.40
C PHE A 136 -1.83 8.20 4.05
N HIS A 137 -0.83 8.41 4.91
CA HIS A 137 0.08 9.55 4.82
C HIS A 137 1.39 9.13 4.16
N GLU A 138 2.04 10.07 3.49
CA GLU A 138 3.18 9.81 2.61
C GLU A 138 4.42 9.40 3.40
N VAL A 139 4.73 10.09 4.50
CA VAL A 139 5.89 9.73 5.35
C VAL A 139 5.65 8.42 6.13
N GLY A 140 4.39 7.96 6.22
CA GLY A 140 4.00 6.77 6.97
C GLY A 140 3.79 7.03 8.46
N SER A 141 2.93 6.22 9.09
CA SER A 141 2.66 6.29 10.54
C SER A 141 3.51 5.26 11.29
N ASP A 142 3.95 5.60 12.50
CA ASP A 142 4.60 4.66 13.44
C ASP A 142 3.61 3.62 14.01
N ILE A 143 2.30 3.88 13.90
CA ILE A 143 1.23 2.95 14.25
C ILE A 143 0.59 2.41 12.95
N PHE A 144 0.88 1.16 12.62
CA PHE A 144 0.53 0.56 11.34
C PHE A 144 -0.52 -0.57 11.44
N ASN A 145 -0.15 -1.74 11.96
CA ASN A 145 -1.06 -2.86 12.13
C ASN A 145 -0.81 -3.65 13.43
N ALA A 146 -1.83 -4.39 13.87
CA ALA A 146 -1.77 -5.25 15.06
C ALA A 146 -1.17 -6.64 14.77
N GLY A 147 -0.77 -6.91 13.53
CA GLY A 147 -0.21 -8.18 13.08
C GLY A 147 -0.52 -8.42 11.61
N THR A 148 0.36 -9.14 10.93
CA THR A 148 0.26 -9.43 9.49
C THR A 148 0.80 -10.83 9.20
N THR A 149 0.13 -11.52 8.29
CA THR A 149 0.70 -12.61 7.49
C THR A 149 1.58 -12.04 6.38
N GLY A 150 2.76 -12.62 6.15
CA GLY A 150 3.67 -12.15 5.11
C GLY A 150 3.03 -12.09 3.71
N GLU A 151 3.53 -11.19 2.86
CA GLU A 151 2.92 -10.81 1.56
C GLU A 151 3.40 -11.64 0.37
N GLY A 152 4.45 -12.46 0.55
CA GLY A 152 4.97 -13.37 -0.46
C GLY A 152 4.19 -14.70 -0.55
N ASP A 153 4.36 -15.41 -1.66
CA ASP A 153 3.87 -16.78 -1.88
C ASP A 153 2.36 -16.95 -1.62
N GLN A 154 1.57 -15.96 -2.02
CA GLN A 154 0.15 -15.93 -1.76
C GLN A 154 -0.70 -16.41 -2.93
N ILE A 155 -1.86 -17.00 -2.59
CA ILE A 155 -3.01 -17.14 -3.47
C ILE A 155 -4.13 -16.30 -2.87
N GLN A 156 -4.60 -15.30 -3.60
CA GLN A 156 -5.66 -14.42 -3.13
C GLN A 156 -6.87 -14.45 -4.06
N TYR A 157 -8.06 -14.34 -3.47
CA TYR A 157 -9.35 -14.31 -4.13
C TYR A 157 -10.14 -13.09 -3.68
N GLN A 158 -10.80 -12.43 -4.63
CA GLN A 158 -11.78 -11.39 -4.36
C GLN A 158 -13.05 -11.68 -5.18
N SER A 159 -14.21 -11.68 -4.52
CA SER A 159 -15.48 -11.92 -5.19
C SER A 159 -15.93 -10.72 -6.04
N PRO A 160 -16.86 -10.91 -7.00
CA PRO A 160 -17.63 -9.80 -7.53
C PRO A 160 -18.41 -9.10 -6.40
N SER A 161 -18.92 -7.90 -6.69
CA SER A 161 -19.83 -7.22 -5.76
C SER A 161 -21.24 -7.82 -5.85
N PHE A 162 -21.77 -8.25 -4.70
CA PHE A 162 -23.14 -8.75 -4.55
C PHE A 162 -23.97 -7.75 -3.77
N GLY A 163 -24.49 -6.74 -4.46
CA GLY A 163 -25.30 -5.69 -3.83
C GLY A 163 -24.49 -4.82 -2.86
N GLY A 164 -23.23 -4.54 -3.18
CA GLY A 164 -22.31 -3.76 -2.35
C GLY A 164 -21.36 -4.60 -1.50
N LEU A 165 -21.64 -5.90 -1.30
CA LEU A 165 -20.78 -6.81 -0.55
C LEU A 165 -19.69 -7.42 -1.45
N VAL A 166 -18.44 -7.36 -1.02
CA VAL A 166 -17.29 -8.05 -1.63
C VAL A 166 -16.61 -8.89 -0.55
N LEU A 167 -16.27 -10.14 -0.89
CA LEU A 167 -15.55 -11.06 -0.01
C LEU A 167 -14.12 -11.23 -0.52
N GLY A 168 -13.16 -11.16 0.40
CA GLY A 168 -11.74 -11.43 0.15
C GLY A 168 -11.28 -12.67 0.92
N ALA A 169 -10.39 -13.44 0.32
CA ALA A 169 -9.69 -14.54 0.99
C ALA A 169 -8.25 -14.62 0.47
N GLY A 170 -7.30 -14.87 1.36
CA GLY A 170 -5.90 -15.08 1.04
C GLY A 170 -5.34 -16.28 1.77
N VAL A 171 -4.42 -17.00 1.15
CA VAL A 171 -3.59 -18.02 1.82
C VAL A 171 -2.16 -17.88 1.33
N GLN A 172 -1.23 -17.83 2.28
CA GLN A 172 0.20 -17.90 1.99
C GLN A 172 0.67 -19.36 2.05
N ILE A 173 1.63 -19.72 1.20
CA ILE A 173 2.17 -21.08 1.10
C ILE A 173 3.65 -21.08 1.49
N ASN A 174 3.93 -21.32 2.77
CA ASN A 174 5.31 -21.41 3.26
C ASN A 174 5.79 -22.86 3.16
N GLY A 175 6.67 -23.13 2.19
CA GLY A 175 7.16 -24.46 1.82
C GLY A 175 8.23 -25.05 2.74
N ASP A 176 8.59 -26.32 2.50
CA ASP A 176 9.77 -26.92 3.15
C ASP A 176 11.04 -26.21 2.66
N GLY A 177 11.79 -25.59 3.58
CA GLY A 177 13.12 -25.06 3.28
C GLY A 177 13.18 -23.62 2.77
N GLU A 178 12.06 -22.89 2.76
CA GLU A 178 12.02 -21.43 2.54
C GLU A 178 12.83 -20.65 3.60
N SER A 179 13.04 -21.27 4.76
CA SER A 179 14.00 -20.81 5.78
C SER A 179 14.56 -21.99 6.57
N ALA A 180 15.84 -21.92 6.93
CA ALA A 180 16.52 -23.00 7.65
C ALA A 180 15.84 -23.25 9.01
N GLY A 181 15.14 -24.38 9.14
CA GLY A 181 14.43 -24.77 10.37
C GLY A 181 12.95 -24.35 10.44
N ALA A 182 12.43 -23.68 9.41
CA ALA A 182 11.00 -23.38 9.32
C ALA A 182 10.18 -24.65 9.00
N SER A 183 9.06 -24.83 9.71
CA SER A 183 8.05 -25.83 9.36
C SER A 183 7.07 -25.22 8.36
N LYS A 184 6.43 -26.07 7.54
CA LYS A 184 5.35 -25.60 6.66
C LYS A 184 4.27 -24.89 7.47
N SER A 185 3.83 -23.74 6.97
CA SER A 185 2.69 -23.01 7.48
C SER A 185 1.81 -22.55 6.31
N TYR A 186 0.53 -22.33 6.61
CA TYR A 186 -0.47 -21.90 5.63
C TYR A 186 -1.32 -20.78 6.23
N PRO A 187 -0.71 -19.64 6.55
CA PRO A 187 -1.45 -18.57 7.17
C PRO A 187 -2.51 -18.01 6.21
N TYR A 188 -3.61 -17.70 6.86
CA TYR A 188 -4.95 -17.33 6.46
C TYR A 188 -5.38 -15.89 6.48
N GLN A 189 -6.04 -15.36 5.47
CA GLN A 189 -6.73 -14.08 5.62
C GLN A 189 -8.13 -14.14 5.04
N LEU A 190 -9.07 -13.44 5.67
CA LEU A 190 -10.46 -13.30 5.22
C LEU A 190 -10.89 -11.84 5.40
N SER A 191 -11.66 -11.33 4.44
CA SER A 191 -12.27 -10.01 4.57
C SER A 191 -13.66 -9.95 3.97
N ALA A 192 -14.47 -9.03 4.49
CA ALA A 192 -15.76 -8.67 3.93
C ALA A 192 -15.87 -7.15 3.93
N THR A 193 -16.07 -6.57 2.76
CA THR A 193 -16.29 -5.13 2.58
C THR A 193 -17.69 -4.90 2.05
N TYR A 194 -18.38 -3.89 2.57
CA TYR A 194 -19.75 -3.55 2.20
C TYR A 194 -19.87 -2.04 1.99
N ALA A 195 -20.32 -1.64 0.80
CA ALA A 195 -20.56 -0.24 0.46
C ALA A 195 -22.04 -0.02 0.13
N VAL A 196 -22.64 1.00 0.77
CA VAL A 196 -24.00 1.46 0.50
C VAL A 196 -24.09 2.97 0.66
N ASP A 197 -24.52 3.66 -0.39
CA ASP A 197 -24.60 5.12 -0.45
C ASP A 197 -23.30 5.81 0.03
N ALA A 198 -23.36 6.52 1.16
CA ALA A 198 -22.25 7.25 1.77
C ALA A 198 -21.41 6.40 2.73
N LEU A 199 -21.85 5.19 3.09
CA LEU A 199 -21.24 4.34 4.11
C LEU A 199 -20.48 3.18 3.46
N SER A 200 -19.24 3.00 3.90
CA SER A 200 -18.44 1.80 3.65
C SER A 200 -18.03 1.16 4.96
N LEU A 201 -18.16 -0.16 5.06
CA LEU A 201 -17.74 -0.98 6.19
C LEU A 201 -16.78 -2.06 5.68
N ALA A 202 -15.78 -2.41 6.48
CA ALA A 202 -14.93 -3.54 6.25
C ALA A 202 -14.64 -4.25 7.56
N VAL A 203 -14.66 -5.58 7.53
CA VAL A 203 -14.13 -6.43 8.59
C VAL A 203 -13.13 -7.39 7.98
N ALA A 204 -12.07 -7.67 8.70
CA ALA A 204 -11.07 -8.64 8.27
C ALA A 204 -10.49 -9.42 9.44
N MET A 205 -9.95 -10.59 9.10
CA MET A 205 -9.22 -11.47 9.99
C MET A 205 -7.93 -11.88 9.30
N ASP A 206 -6.86 -11.90 10.06
CA ASP A 206 -5.58 -12.48 9.69
C ASP A 206 -5.23 -13.58 10.71
N SER A 207 -4.90 -14.79 10.26
CA SER A 207 -4.46 -15.85 11.17
C SER A 207 -3.06 -15.61 11.74
N ASN A 208 -2.33 -14.67 11.13
CA ASN A 208 -0.92 -14.39 11.28
C ASN A 208 -0.03 -15.59 10.93
N GLU A 209 1.22 -15.31 10.62
CA GLU A 209 2.25 -16.34 10.65
C GLU A 209 2.73 -16.54 12.10
N SER A 210 2.69 -17.79 12.58
CA SER A 210 3.24 -18.14 13.89
C SER A 210 4.76 -17.96 13.92
N ALA A 211 5.23 -16.77 14.27
CA ALA A 211 6.56 -16.61 14.84
C ALA A 211 6.54 -17.07 16.32
N VAL A 212 7.69 -17.45 16.85
CA VAL A 212 7.85 -17.95 18.23
C VAL A 212 7.24 -16.97 19.24
N GLY A 213 6.04 -17.25 19.76
CA GLY A 213 5.45 -16.47 20.86
C GLY A 213 3.92 -16.35 20.89
N SER A 214 3.24 -16.26 19.75
CA SER A 214 1.77 -16.14 19.71
C SER A 214 1.18 -16.77 18.44
N ASN A 215 0.06 -17.48 18.60
CA ASN A 215 -0.76 -18.04 17.51
C ASN A 215 -2.12 -17.32 17.43
N GLU A 216 -2.20 -16.11 17.99
CA GLU A 216 -3.44 -15.36 18.04
C GLU A 216 -3.72 -14.70 16.69
N ASN A 217 -5.00 -14.72 16.30
CA ASN A 217 -5.45 -14.09 15.08
C ASN A 217 -5.60 -12.58 15.31
N THR A 218 -5.34 -11.80 14.27
CA THR A 218 -5.66 -10.37 14.24
C THR A 218 -7.05 -10.17 13.66
N TYR A 219 -7.85 -9.31 14.26
CA TYR A 219 -9.15 -8.90 13.73
C TYR A 219 -9.19 -7.39 13.56
N GLY A 220 -9.80 -6.94 12.46
CA GLY A 220 -9.90 -5.53 12.14
C GLY A 220 -11.30 -5.12 11.69
N LEU A 221 -11.62 -3.86 11.94
CA LEU A 221 -12.84 -3.18 11.55
C LEU A 221 -12.48 -1.79 11.01
N LEU A 222 -13.03 -1.44 9.87
CA LEU A 222 -12.97 -0.10 9.30
C LEU A 222 -14.38 0.37 8.94
N ALA A 223 -14.74 1.57 9.34
CA ALA A 223 -15.96 2.24 8.90
C ALA A 223 -15.60 3.59 8.30
N THR A 224 -16.18 3.92 7.14
CA THR A 224 -16.00 5.21 6.47
C THR A 224 -17.35 5.81 6.12
N TYR A 225 -17.55 7.09 6.43
CA TYR A 225 -18.73 7.84 6.02
C TYR A 225 -18.34 9.07 5.21
N ASN A 226 -18.92 9.20 4.01
CA ASN A 226 -18.66 10.28 3.08
C ASN A 226 -19.76 11.36 3.15
N MET A 227 -19.37 12.60 3.43
CA MET A 227 -20.22 13.77 3.65
C MET A 227 -19.89 14.88 2.64
N GLY A 228 -20.12 14.61 1.35
CA GLY A 228 -19.71 15.51 0.28
C GLY A 228 -18.19 15.59 0.21
N ASP A 229 -17.64 16.77 0.47
CA ASP A 229 -16.20 17.03 0.39
C ASP A 229 -15.39 16.50 1.60
N LEU A 230 -16.08 16.10 2.68
CA LEU A 230 -15.49 15.53 3.90
C LEU A 230 -15.74 14.03 3.96
N SER A 231 -14.72 13.23 4.29
CA SER A 231 -14.89 11.84 4.72
C SER A 231 -14.34 11.65 6.12
N VAL A 232 -14.97 10.79 6.90
CA VAL A 232 -14.50 10.38 8.23
C VAL A 232 -14.42 8.87 8.27
N SER A 233 -13.27 8.36 8.72
CA SER A 233 -13.04 6.94 8.91
C SER A 233 -12.65 6.64 10.35
N GLY A 234 -13.16 5.55 10.90
CA GLY A 234 -12.74 4.97 12.17
C GLY A 234 -12.24 3.55 11.95
N GLU A 235 -11.13 3.22 12.60
CA GLU A 235 -10.41 1.96 12.47
C GLU A 235 -10.21 1.35 13.87
N TYR A 236 -10.35 0.04 13.97
CA TYR A 236 -9.97 -0.74 15.14
C TYR A 236 -9.32 -2.05 14.70
N GLN A 237 -8.20 -2.40 15.30
CA GLN A 237 -7.51 -3.67 15.12
C GLN A 237 -7.19 -4.26 16.50
N THR A 238 -7.24 -5.58 16.63
CA THR A 238 -6.92 -6.28 17.88
C THR A 238 -6.23 -7.59 17.60
N ARG A 239 -5.19 -7.89 18.38
CA ARG A 239 -4.57 -9.21 18.48
C ARG A 239 -4.37 -9.55 19.94
N SER A 240 -5.04 -10.60 20.39
CA SER A 240 -5.02 -11.04 21.79
C SER A 240 -3.59 -11.27 22.29
N ASP A 241 -3.34 -10.88 23.54
CA ASP A 241 -2.05 -11.02 24.23
C ASP A 241 -0.89 -10.33 23.49
N ASP A 242 -1.18 -9.32 22.68
CA ASP A 242 -0.20 -8.55 21.91
C ASP A 242 -0.51 -7.06 21.93
N LYS A 243 -1.52 -6.61 21.16
CA LYS A 243 -1.88 -5.19 21.09
C LYS A 243 -3.26 -4.93 20.48
N ASP A 244 -3.79 -3.78 20.85
CA ASP A 244 -4.95 -3.16 20.24
C ASP A 244 -4.55 -1.83 19.56
N ILE A 245 -5.16 -1.53 18.42
CA ILE A 245 -5.01 -0.25 17.71
C ILE A 245 -6.39 0.36 17.49
N PHE A 246 -6.54 1.63 17.84
CA PHE A 246 -7.71 2.44 17.51
C PHE A 246 -7.27 3.65 16.72
N GLY A 247 -8.03 4.06 15.71
CA GLY A 247 -7.77 5.30 15.02
C GLY A 247 -8.98 5.97 14.41
N VAL A 248 -8.86 7.28 14.19
CA VAL A 248 -9.83 8.09 13.46
C VAL A 248 -9.08 8.99 12.49
N ILE A 249 -9.62 9.17 11.29
CA ILE A 249 -9.12 10.13 10.31
C ILE A 249 -10.27 10.90 9.67
N GLY A 250 -10.11 12.22 9.56
CA GLY A 250 -10.94 13.09 8.74
C GLY A 250 -10.16 13.56 7.52
N VAL A 251 -10.77 13.49 6.34
CA VAL A 251 -10.16 13.95 5.07
C VAL A 251 -11.12 14.91 4.39
N TYR A 252 -10.69 16.15 4.19
CA TYR A 252 -11.45 17.19 3.53
C TYR A 252 -10.81 17.59 2.20
N THR A 253 -11.60 17.61 1.13
CA THR A 253 -11.15 17.97 -0.21
C THR A 253 -11.69 19.35 -0.60
N MET A 254 -10.86 20.19 -1.23
CA MET A 254 -11.24 21.53 -1.65
C MET A 254 -10.54 21.91 -2.94
N GLY A 255 -11.20 21.63 -4.06
CA GLY A 255 -10.65 21.84 -5.40
C GLY A 255 -9.43 20.94 -5.61
N ALA A 256 -8.27 21.54 -5.88
CA ALA A 256 -7.01 20.81 -6.04
C ALA A 256 -6.34 20.43 -4.70
N ASN A 257 -6.91 20.80 -3.55
CA ASN A 257 -6.30 20.59 -2.24
C ASN A 257 -6.99 19.46 -1.47
N GLN A 258 -6.23 18.74 -0.66
CA GLN A 258 -6.72 17.80 0.35
C GLN A 258 -6.09 18.15 1.70
N PHE A 259 -6.86 18.02 2.76
CA PHE A 259 -6.41 18.17 4.14
C PHE A 259 -6.82 16.95 4.94
N SER A 260 -5.90 16.39 5.72
CA SER A 260 -6.21 15.31 6.65
C SER A 260 -5.81 15.66 8.09
N LEU A 261 -6.54 15.05 9.03
CA LEU A 261 -6.17 14.96 10.43
C LEU A 261 -6.49 13.55 10.89
N SER A 262 -5.50 12.82 11.40
CA SER A 262 -5.70 11.55 12.07
C SER A 262 -5.22 11.56 13.51
N TYR A 263 -5.78 10.64 14.29
CA TYR A 263 -5.31 10.26 15.61
C TYR A 263 -5.35 8.74 15.71
N GLN A 264 -4.23 8.12 16.10
CA GLN A 264 -4.12 6.69 16.35
C GLN A 264 -3.61 6.46 17.77
N VAL A 265 -4.06 5.36 18.39
CA VAL A 265 -3.58 4.85 19.67
C VAL A 265 -3.27 3.37 19.51
N GLN A 266 -2.14 2.93 20.06
CA GLN A 266 -1.75 1.54 20.20
C GLN A 266 -1.60 1.22 21.69
N ASP A 267 -2.26 0.17 22.14
CA ASP A 267 -2.22 -0.35 23.53
C ASP A 267 -1.52 -1.72 23.50
N VAL A 268 -0.40 -1.89 24.22
CA VAL A 268 0.44 -3.10 24.17
C VAL A 268 0.20 -3.97 25.40
N ASP A 269 -0.41 -5.13 25.20
CA ASP A 269 -0.87 -6.02 26.29
C ASP A 269 0.28 -6.48 27.21
N ALA A 270 1.45 -6.75 26.62
CA ALA A 270 2.59 -7.30 27.36
C ALA A 270 3.18 -6.33 28.39
N THR A 271 3.05 -5.02 28.16
CA THR A 271 3.65 -3.97 29.00
C THR A 271 2.64 -3.03 29.63
N ASP A 272 1.38 -3.01 29.14
CA ASP A 272 0.36 -2.00 29.46
C ASP A 272 0.77 -0.58 29.00
N ASP A 273 1.76 -0.48 28.11
CA ASP A 273 2.22 0.80 27.54
C ASP A 273 1.27 1.25 26.42
N LYS A 274 1.04 2.56 26.35
CA LYS A 274 0.26 3.19 25.27
C LYS A 274 1.12 4.13 24.45
N ASN A 275 0.94 4.02 23.14
CA ASN A 275 1.51 4.94 22.18
C ASN A 275 0.38 5.62 21.41
N ASP A 276 0.54 6.88 21.06
CA ASP A 276 -0.42 7.60 20.24
C ASP A 276 0.24 8.60 19.31
N THR A 277 -0.40 8.81 18.16
CA THR A 277 0.13 9.63 17.08
C THR A 277 -0.95 10.50 16.49
N ILE A 278 -0.68 11.81 16.41
CA ILE A 278 -1.48 12.78 15.66
C ILE A 278 -0.75 13.08 14.35
N VAL A 279 -1.47 12.96 13.22
CA VAL A 279 -0.94 13.32 11.90
C VAL A 279 -1.80 14.39 11.25
N LEU A 280 -1.16 15.39 10.66
CA LEU A 280 -1.79 16.46 9.89
C LEU A 280 -1.16 16.49 8.48
N GLN A 281 -1.98 16.60 7.44
CA GLN A 281 -1.51 16.76 6.07
C GLN A 281 -2.22 17.92 5.37
N ALA A 282 -1.46 18.63 4.52
CA ALA A 282 -1.99 19.45 3.45
C ALA A 282 -1.35 19.03 2.12
N LEU A 283 -2.15 18.56 1.18
CA LEU A 283 -1.73 18.11 -0.15
C LEU A 283 -2.34 19.00 -1.23
N HIS A 284 -1.57 19.28 -2.29
CA HIS A 284 -2.00 20.05 -3.45
C HIS A 284 -1.66 19.33 -4.75
N ASN A 285 -2.69 19.01 -5.53
CA ASN A 285 -2.58 18.47 -6.88
C ASN A 285 -2.15 19.57 -7.86
N VAL A 286 -0.92 19.50 -8.33
CA VAL A 286 -0.34 20.45 -9.31
C VAL A 286 -0.79 20.10 -10.73
N SER A 287 -0.89 18.81 -11.04
CA SER A 287 -1.42 18.25 -12.29
C SER A 287 -1.96 16.84 -12.07
N ASP A 288 -2.45 16.21 -13.14
CA ASP A 288 -2.88 14.80 -13.12
C ASP A 288 -1.75 13.81 -12.77
N ASN A 289 -0.49 14.25 -12.83
CA ASN A 289 0.70 13.41 -12.61
C ASN A 289 1.56 13.88 -11.44
N LEU A 290 1.26 15.03 -10.82
CA LEU A 290 2.14 15.64 -9.81
C LEU A 290 1.31 16.23 -8.68
N TYR A 291 1.63 15.84 -7.46
CA TYR A 291 1.20 16.56 -6.26
C TYR A 291 2.38 16.88 -5.36
N VAL A 292 2.15 17.85 -4.48
CA VAL A 292 3.05 18.22 -3.40
C VAL A 292 2.29 18.16 -2.09
N TYR A 293 2.99 17.86 -1.00
CA TYR A 293 2.36 17.74 0.32
C TYR A 293 3.25 18.33 1.40
N ALA A 294 2.63 18.67 2.53
CA ALA A 294 3.27 18.93 3.79
C ALA A 294 2.59 18.11 4.89
N GLU A 295 3.38 17.48 5.74
CA GLU A 295 2.93 16.59 6.81
C GLU A 295 3.60 16.93 8.14
N GLY A 296 2.86 16.71 9.22
CA GLY A 296 3.34 16.84 10.59
C GLY A 296 2.85 15.67 11.43
N TYR A 297 3.76 15.05 12.17
CA TYR A 297 3.51 13.92 13.06
C TYR A 297 3.93 14.31 14.47
N PHE A 298 3.10 13.94 15.44
CA PHE A 298 3.38 14.10 16.87
C PHE A 298 3.03 12.78 17.55
N SER A 299 4.06 12.04 17.91
CA SER A 299 3.93 10.72 18.55
C SER A 299 4.39 10.80 19.99
N THR A 300 3.65 10.14 20.87
CA THR A 300 3.97 9.98 22.30
C THR A 300 3.86 8.52 22.71
N ALA A 301 4.65 8.10 23.70
CA ALA A 301 4.66 6.75 24.25
C ALA A 301 4.87 6.76 25.76
N ASP A 302 4.17 5.88 26.50
CA ASP A 302 4.31 5.75 27.96
C ASP A 302 5.72 5.24 28.38
N GLY A 303 6.38 4.49 27.50
CA GLY A 303 7.74 4.00 27.67
C GLY A 303 8.68 4.56 26.61
N ALA A 304 10.00 4.51 26.86
CA ALA A 304 10.99 4.81 25.83
C ALA A 304 10.91 3.73 24.73
N THR A 305 10.19 4.05 23.67
CA THR A 305 10.03 3.18 22.50
C THR A 305 11.12 3.49 21.49
N PHE A 306 11.33 2.55 20.56
CA PHE A 306 12.19 2.79 19.41
C PHE A 306 11.35 3.40 18.31
N TYR A 307 11.51 4.70 18.06
CA TYR A 307 11.02 5.30 16.84
C TYR A 307 11.99 4.92 15.71
N ALA A 308 11.47 4.26 14.69
CA ALA A 308 12.23 3.93 13.49
C ALA A 308 12.15 5.11 12.51
N ASP A 309 13.30 5.66 12.14
CA ASP A 309 13.42 6.47 10.93
C ASP A 309 13.29 5.53 9.71
N PRO A 310 12.58 5.91 8.62
CA PRO A 310 12.57 5.19 7.36
C PRO A 310 13.94 4.69 6.85
N ASP A 311 15.05 5.34 7.22
CA ASP A 311 16.41 4.96 6.78
C ASP A 311 17.07 3.90 7.68
N GLY A 312 16.29 3.32 8.60
CA GLY A 312 16.71 2.21 9.46
C GLY A 312 17.51 2.64 10.69
N THR A 313 17.56 3.93 11.02
CA THR A 313 18.07 4.38 12.32
C THR A 313 16.94 4.38 13.35
N SER A 314 17.08 3.53 14.38
CA SER A 314 16.15 3.54 15.50
C SER A 314 16.69 4.45 16.60
N ALA A 315 15.89 5.44 16.98
CA ALA A 315 16.16 6.31 18.11
C ALA A 315 15.23 5.93 19.26
N ALA A 316 15.77 5.82 20.48
CA ALA A 316 14.95 5.58 21.66
C ALA A 316 14.49 6.90 22.26
N GLY A 317 13.18 7.04 22.47
CA GLY A 317 12.55 8.20 23.08
C GLY A 317 11.09 7.91 23.41
N ASP A 318 10.46 8.78 24.18
CA ASP A 318 9.04 8.76 24.53
C ASP A 318 8.22 9.80 23.75
N GLU A 319 8.88 10.74 23.08
CA GLU A 319 8.25 11.68 22.14
C GLU A 319 9.00 11.72 20.80
N GLN A 320 8.25 11.77 19.70
CA GLN A 320 8.77 12.04 18.35
C GLN A 320 7.94 13.10 17.64
N THR A 321 8.62 14.02 16.96
CA THR A 321 8.01 14.94 16.01
C THR A 321 8.63 14.73 14.63
N ILE A 322 7.78 14.63 13.59
CA ILE A 322 8.22 14.63 12.20
C ILE A 322 7.56 15.79 11.46
N ALA A 323 8.33 16.53 10.68
CA ALA A 323 7.81 17.51 9.73
C ALA A 323 8.36 17.20 8.33
N GLY A 324 7.48 16.92 7.38
CA GLY A 324 7.82 16.54 6.01
C GLY A 324 7.23 17.51 4.99
N VAL A 325 7.99 17.82 3.94
CA VAL A 325 7.45 18.43 2.71
C VAL A 325 7.95 17.62 1.53
N GLY A 326 7.04 17.12 0.71
CA GLY A 326 7.38 16.23 -0.38
C GLY A 326 6.64 16.51 -1.68
N ALA A 327 7.05 15.78 -2.71
CA ALA A 327 6.45 15.81 -4.03
C ALA A 327 6.49 14.42 -4.65
N VAL A 328 5.40 14.05 -5.33
CA VAL A 328 5.26 12.76 -6.00
C VAL A 328 4.89 12.98 -7.45
N TYR A 329 5.65 12.37 -8.36
CA TYR A 329 5.39 12.39 -9.79
C TYR A 329 5.07 10.98 -10.30
N TYR A 330 3.87 10.75 -10.83
CA TYR A 330 3.44 9.49 -11.43
C TYR A 330 3.58 9.48 -12.95
N PHE A 331 3.87 8.30 -13.50
CA PHE A 331 3.92 8.06 -14.94
C PHE A 331 3.29 6.72 -15.33
#